data_AF-A0A7S3H127-F1
#
_entry.id   AF-A0A7S3H127-F1
#
_cell.length_a   1.000
_cell.length_b   1.000
_cell.length_c   1.000
_cell.angle_alpha   90.00
_cell.angle_beta   90.00
_cell.angle_gamma   90.00
#
_symmetry.space_group_name_H-M   'P 1'
#
loop_
_entity.id
_entity.type
_entity.pdbx_description
1 polymer ?
#
loop_
_entity_poly.entity_id
_entity_poly.type
_entity_poly.pdbx_seq_one_letter_code
_entity_poly.pdbx_strand_id
1 'polypeptide(L)'
;GDAINESIYDLQIVLKGYPFLHEELDVTFTERCCDIMETSLTKVDVGLRPRVTDIRAMLRAFTYRGFPIVEEDRFIGYVRRTRLDGLLSRLEKQGRREQDEVLLEDLMPCTDSTVMRMVP
;
A
#
# COMPACT_ATOMS: atom_id res chain seq x y z
N GLY A 1 33.75 -14.46 -15.86
CA GLY A 1 32.51 -14.67 -16.63
C GLY A 1 31.82 -13.34 -16.84
N ASP A 2 31.63 -12.60 -15.76
CA ASP A 2 30.84 -11.36 -15.69
C ASP A 2 31.37 -10.15 -16.49
N ALA A 3 32.57 -10.22 -17.04
CA ALA A 3 33.12 -9.12 -17.83
C ALA A 3 32.57 -9.07 -19.28
N ILE A 4 31.90 -10.13 -19.74
CA ILE A 4 31.49 -10.27 -21.15
C ILE A 4 29.97 -10.43 -21.31
N ASN A 5 29.27 -11.07 -20.37
CA ASN A 5 27.81 -11.20 -20.38
C ASN A 5 27.26 -11.44 -18.98
N GLU A 6 26.06 -10.92 -18.72
CA GLU A 6 25.23 -11.28 -17.58
C GLU A 6 24.90 -12.79 -17.57
N SER A 7 24.54 -13.32 -16.41
CA SER A 7 24.18 -14.74 -16.32
C SER A 7 22.95 -15.04 -17.19
N ILE A 8 22.84 -16.27 -17.68
CA ILE A 8 21.69 -16.71 -18.49
C ILE A 8 20.37 -16.53 -17.71
N TYR A 9 20.42 -16.58 -16.38
CA TYR A 9 19.24 -16.37 -15.51
C TYR A 9 18.83 -14.90 -15.46
N ASP A 10 19.78 -13.97 -15.36
CA ASP A 10 19.51 -12.52 -15.37
C ASP A 10 18.95 -12.11 -16.74
N LEU A 11 19.53 -12.64 -17.81
CA LEU A 11 19.01 -12.45 -19.17
C LEU A 11 17.56 -12.96 -19.29
N GLN A 12 17.22 -14.07 -18.63
CA GLN A 12 15.86 -14.61 -18.63
C GLN A 12 14.88 -13.75 -17.82
N ILE A 13 15.33 -13.11 -16.73
CA ILE A 13 14.55 -12.14 -15.95
C ILE A 13 14.21 -10.93 -16.83
N VAL A 14 15.20 -10.37 -17.51
CA VAL A 14 15.05 -9.20 -18.41
C VAL A 14 14.15 -9.55 -19.60
N LEU A 15 14.41 -10.68 -20.27
CA LEU A 15 13.61 -11.13 -21.43
C LEU A 15 12.14 -11.40 -21.08
N LYS A 16 11.84 -11.80 -19.85
CA LYS A 16 10.48 -12.01 -19.37
C LYS A 16 9.83 -10.74 -18.80
N GLY A 17 10.59 -9.65 -18.68
CA GLY A 17 10.13 -8.39 -18.11
C GLY A 17 9.73 -8.50 -16.64
N TYR A 18 10.35 -9.39 -15.87
CA TYR A 18 10.06 -9.50 -14.45
C TYR A 18 10.64 -8.29 -13.70
N PRO A 19 9.87 -7.66 -12.78
CA PRO A 19 10.39 -6.60 -11.92
C PRO A 19 11.33 -7.24 -10.89
N PHE A 20 12.62 -7.24 -11.19
CA PHE A 20 13.67 -7.76 -10.32
C PHE A 20 14.52 -6.60 -9.80
N LEU A 21 14.64 -6.53 -8.48
CA LEU A 21 15.47 -5.54 -7.81
C LEU A 21 16.92 -6.04 -7.89
N HIS A 22 17.67 -5.54 -8.87
CA HIS A 22 19.11 -5.83 -8.99
C HIS A 22 19.88 -5.07 -7.92
N GLU A 23 20.94 -5.68 -7.37
CA GLU A 23 21.84 -5.05 -6.38
C GLU A 23 22.80 -4.02 -7.00
N GLU A 24 22.58 -3.53 -8.23
CA GLU A 24 23.60 -2.86 -9.05
C GLU A 24 24.45 -1.85 -8.26
N LEU A 25 25.74 -2.18 -8.20
CA LEU A 25 26.77 -1.54 -7.39
C LEU A 25 27.19 -0.14 -7.86
N ASP A 26 26.64 0.39 -8.96
CA ASP A 26 27.05 1.66 -9.57
C ASP A 26 25.85 2.54 -9.98
N VAL A 27 24.75 2.50 -9.22
CA VAL A 27 23.75 3.57 -9.34
C VAL A 27 24.32 4.81 -8.68
N THR A 28 24.74 5.78 -9.49
CA THR A 28 24.72 7.17 -9.04
C THR A 28 23.25 7.51 -8.75
N PHE A 29 22.80 7.27 -7.52
CA PHE A 29 21.49 7.66 -6.99
C PHE A 29 21.36 9.18 -7.06
N THR A 30 21.12 9.69 -8.26
CA THR A 30 20.92 11.11 -8.57
C THR A 30 19.45 11.48 -8.42
N GLU A 31 18.57 10.48 -8.42
CA GLU A 31 17.14 10.62 -8.19
C GLU A 31 16.83 10.45 -6.70
N ARG A 32 16.06 11.39 -6.15
CA ARG A 32 15.58 11.32 -4.77
C ARG A 32 14.29 10.50 -4.74
N CYS A 33 13.92 9.99 -3.56
CA CYS A 33 12.64 9.29 -3.41
C CYS A 33 11.45 10.11 -3.92
N CYS A 34 11.45 11.44 -3.75
CA CYS A 34 10.38 12.30 -4.25
C CYS A 34 10.29 12.36 -5.79
N ASP A 35 11.37 12.02 -6.48
CA ASP A 35 11.42 12.02 -7.95
C ASP A 35 10.86 10.70 -8.53
N ILE A 36 10.86 9.62 -7.74
CA ILE A 36 10.39 8.27 -8.13
C ILE A 36 9.00 7.94 -7.55
N MET A 37 8.69 8.45 -6.36
CA MET A 37 7.44 8.14 -5.67
C MET A 37 6.23 8.69 -6.43
N GLU A 38 5.17 7.89 -6.49
CA GLU A 38 3.87 8.35 -6.96
C GLU A 38 3.28 9.36 -5.97
N THR A 39 2.94 10.55 -6.45
CA THR A 39 2.44 11.66 -5.62
C THR A 39 0.92 11.61 -5.40
N SER A 40 0.20 10.92 -6.28
CA SER A 40 -1.27 10.84 -6.28
C SER A 40 -1.76 9.55 -5.61
N LEU A 41 -1.43 9.35 -4.34
CA LEU A 41 -1.79 8.14 -3.60
C LEU A 41 -3.25 8.16 -3.13
N THR A 42 -3.99 7.10 -3.42
CA THR A 42 -5.31 6.86 -2.82
C THR A 42 -5.14 6.50 -1.35
N LYS A 43 -5.60 7.38 -0.45
CA LYS A 43 -5.50 7.24 1.01
C LYS A 43 -6.86 7.01 1.66
N VAL A 44 -6.88 6.26 2.75
CA VAL A 44 -8.05 6.15 3.64
C VAL A 44 -7.89 7.21 4.73
N ASP A 45 -8.60 8.32 4.57
CA ASP A 45 -8.59 9.40 5.56
C ASP A 45 -9.70 9.21 6.58
N VAL A 46 -9.32 8.94 7.82
CA VAL A 46 -10.26 8.70 8.93
C VAL A 46 -10.84 10.02 9.46
N GLY A 47 -10.16 11.15 9.26
CA GLY A 47 -10.66 12.47 9.64
C GLY A 47 -11.93 12.87 8.87
N LEU A 48 -12.07 12.35 7.65
CA LEU A 48 -13.27 12.55 6.80
C LEU A 48 -14.46 11.66 7.19
N ARG A 49 -14.31 10.80 8.20
CA ARG A 49 -15.34 9.85 8.67
C ARG A 49 -15.95 9.03 7.53
N PRO A 50 -15.13 8.24 6.81
CA PRO A 50 -15.57 7.48 5.66
C PRO A 50 -16.59 6.43 6.10
N ARG A 51 -17.67 6.27 5.33
CA ARG A 51 -18.67 5.22 5.59
C ARG A 51 -18.21 3.90 4.99
N VAL A 52 -18.82 2.81 5.45
CA VAL A 52 -18.57 1.46 4.91
C VAL A 52 -18.72 1.41 3.39
N THR A 53 -19.74 2.09 2.86
CA THR A 53 -19.98 2.23 1.40
C THR A 53 -18.87 2.95 0.67
N ASP A 54 -18.33 4.03 1.25
CA ASP A 54 -17.30 4.85 0.63
C ASP A 54 -15.99 4.03 0.52
N ILE A 55 -15.61 3.30 1.57
CA ILE A 55 -14.44 2.42 1.55
C ILE A 55 -14.64 1.27 0.55
N ARG A 56 -15.85 0.70 0.46
CA ARG A 56 -16.16 -0.34 -0.53
C ARG A 56 -16.11 0.18 -1.96
N ALA A 57 -16.61 1.39 -2.20
CA ALA A 57 -16.51 2.04 -3.51
C ALA A 57 -15.03 2.26 -3.88
N MET A 58 -14.20 2.73 -2.94
CA MET A 58 -12.76 2.86 -3.12
C MET A 58 -12.10 1.52 -3.46
N LEU A 59 -12.42 0.44 -2.73
CA LEU A 59 -11.91 -0.90 -3.03
C LEU A 59 -12.31 -1.36 -4.44
N ARG A 60 -13.51 -1.03 -4.92
CA ARG A 60 -13.94 -1.38 -6.28
C ARG A 60 -13.28 -0.50 -7.36
N ALA A 61 -13.06 0.77 -7.07
CA ALA A 61 -12.50 1.74 -8.00
C ALA A 61 -11.00 1.53 -8.25
N PHE A 62 -10.24 1.14 -7.22
CA PHE A 62 -8.80 1.03 -7.29
C PHE A 62 -8.31 -0.42 -7.13
N THR A 63 -7.33 -0.82 -7.93
CA THR A 63 -6.73 -2.18 -7.93
C THR A 63 -5.48 -2.30 -7.05
N TYR A 64 -5.23 -1.33 -6.17
CA TYR A 64 -4.10 -1.35 -5.25
C TYR A 64 -4.20 -2.49 -4.22
N ARG A 65 -3.03 -3.05 -3.87
CA ARG A 65 -2.91 -4.15 -2.89
C ARG A 65 -3.01 -3.69 -1.43
N GLY A 66 -2.97 -2.39 -1.19
CA GLY A 66 -3.20 -1.81 0.12
C GLY A 66 -3.20 -0.29 0.04
N PHE A 67 -3.58 0.32 1.15
CA PHE A 67 -3.87 1.73 1.25
C PHE A 67 -3.22 2.31 2.51
N PRO A 68 -2.61 3.50 2.44
CA PRO A 68 -2.21 4.23 3.62
C PRO A 68 -3.45 4.72 4.37
N ILE A 69 -3.43 4.56 5.68
CA ILE A 69 -4.41 5.13 6.62
C ILE A 69 -3.81 6.43 7.15
N VAL A 70 -4.57 7.49 6.97
CA VAL A 70 -4.21 8.83 7.44
C VAL A 70 -5.31 9.40 8.29
N GLU A 71 -4.95 10.35 9.13
CA GLU A 71 -5.87 11.27 9.77
C GLU A 71 -5.43 12.66 9.35
N GLU A 72 -6.21 13.28 8.46
CA GLU A 72 -5.86 14.52 7.78
C GLU A 72 -4.55 14.35 6.96
N ASP A 73 -3.44 14.91 7.46
CA ASP A 73 -2.09 14.81 6.89
C ASP A 73 -1.14 13.93 7.71
N ARG A 74 -1.64 13.33 8.80
CA ARG A 74 -0.84 12.43 9.62
C ARG A 74 -0.98 11.00 9.15
N PHE A 75 0.13 10.38 8.74
CA PHE A 75 0.19 8.96 8.49
C PHE A 75 0.05 8.14 9.79
N ILE A 76 -0.88 7.21 9.82
CA ILE A 76 -1.13 6.32 10.97
C ILE A 76 -0.54 4.94 10.72
N GLY A 77 -0.75 4.39 9.53
CA GLY A 77 -0.27 3.07 9.18
C GLY A 77 -0.75 2.60 7.83
N TYR A 78 -0.48 1.34 7.51
CA TYR A 78 -0.80 0.76 6.21
C TYR A 78 -1.75 -0.43 6.35
N VAL A 79 -2.78 -0.50 5.52
CA VAL A 79 -3.71 -1.63 5.49
C VAL A 79 -3.66 -2.35 4.15
N ARG A 80 -3.55 -3.67 4.20
CA ARG A 80 -3.67 -4.51 2.99
C ARG A 80 -5.12 -4.57 2.55
N ARG A 81 -5.35 -4.56 1.24
CA ARG A 81 -6.68 -4.68 0.62
C ARG A 81 -7.46 -5.88 1.17
N THR A 82 -6.83 -7.05 1.24
CA THR A 82 -7.48 -8.28 1.73
C THR A 82 -7.91 -8.19 3.18
N ARG A 83 -7.13 -7.49 4.02
CA ARG A 83 -7.48 -7.27 5.43
C ARG A 83 -8.61 -6.25 5.57
N LEU A 84 -8.58 -5.18 4.77
CA LEU A 84 -9.62 -4.16 4.75
C LEU A 84 -10.97 -4.75 4.29
N ASP A 85 -10.96 -5.57 3.23
CA ASP A 85 -12.16 -6.25 2.72
C ASP A 85 -12.74 -7.25 3.74
N GLY A 86 -11.86 -8.03 4.39
CA GLY A 86 -12.24 -8.91 5.48
C GLY A 86 -12.82 -8.16 6.69
N LEU A 87 -12.31 -6.96 6.97
CA LEU A 87 -12.83 -6.09 8.03
C LEU A 87 -14.24 -5.58 7.71
N LEU A 88 -14.45 -5.05 6.50
CA LEU A 88 -15.77 -4.60 6.07
C LEU A 88 -16.79 -5.74 6.13
N SER A 89 -16.41 -6.93 5.65
CA SER A 89 -17.26 -8.12 5.71
C SER A 89 -17.63 -8.53 7.14
N ARG A 90 -16.75 -8.27 8.11
CA ARG A 90 -17.03 -8.53 9.54
C ARG A 90 -17.96 -7.47 10.13
N LEU A 91 -17.75 -6.19 9.81
CA LEU A 91 -18.62 -5.11 10.28
C LEU A 91 -20.06 -5.31 9.81
N GLU A 92 -20.25 -5.74 8.56
CA GLU A 92 -21.59 -6.08 8.05
C GLU A 92 -22.24 -7.24 8.81
N LYS A 93 -21.47 -8.29 9.12
CA LYS A 93 -21.97 -9.42 9.92
C LYS A 93 -22.34 -9.02 11.35
N GLN A 94 -21.72 -7.97 11.88
CA GLN A 94 -22.04 -7.40 13.19
C GLN A 94 -23.27 -6.48 13.15
N GLY A 95 -23.89 -6.30 11.98
CA GLY A 95 -25.11 -5.50 11.81
C GLY A 95 -24.86 -4.02 11.59
N ARG A 96 -23.60 -3.60 11.35
CA ARG A 96 -23.30 -2.23 10.89
C ARG A 96 -23.96 -2.01 9.54
N ARG A 97 -24.64 -0.87 9.39
CA ARG A 97 -25.25 -0.45 8.14
C ARG A 97 -24.19 0.09 7.20
N GLU A 98 -24.49 0.05 5.91
CA GLU A 98 -23.67 0.62 4.84
C GLU A 98 -23.35 2.12 5.00
N GLN A 99 -24.17 2.84 5.76
CA GLN A 99 -24.02 4.26 6.06
C GLN A 99 -23.28 4.53 7.37
N ASP A 100 -22.93 3.50 8.14
CA ASP A 100 -22.21 3.69 9.40
C ASP A 100 -20.77 4.14 9.12
N GLU A 101 -20.31 5.10 9.93
CA GLU A 101 -18.95 5.61 9.89
C GLU A 101 -17.96 4.53 10.34
N VAL A 102 -16.85 4.39 9.61
CA VAL A 102 -15.73 3.54 9.99
C VAL A 102 -14.78 4.36 10.85
N LEU A 103 -14.63 3.96 12.11
CA LEU A 103 -13.79 4.67 13.07
C LEU A 103 -12.36 4.16 13.01
N LEU A 104 -11.44 4.95 13.53
CA LEU A 104 -10.04 4.56 13.63
C LEU A 104 -9.88 3.24 14.42
N GLU A 105 -10.64 3.09 15.50
CA GLU A 105 -10.66 1.89 16.34
C GLU A 105 -11.07 0.63 15.57
N ASP A 106 -11.98 0.78 14.59
CA ASP A 106 -12.38 -0.32 13.72
C ASP A 106 -11.22 -0.72 12.80
N LEU A 107 -10.38 0.21 12.35
CA LEU A 107 -9.26 -0.04 11.43
C LEU A 107 -7.98 -0.51 12.13
N MET A 108 -7.76 -0.17 13.40
CA MET A 108 -6.55 -0.52 14.15
C MET A 108 -6.18 -2.03 14.09
N PRO A 109 -7.11 -2.99 14.22
CA PRO A 109 -6.79 -4.42 14.19
C PRO A 109 -6.22 -4.92 12.86
N CYS A 110 -6.49 -4.22 11.75
CA CYS A 110 -6.02 -4.60 10.43
C CYS A 110 -4.87 -3.73 9.92
N THR A 111 -4.58 -2.63 10.62
CA THR A 111 -3.54 -1.67 10.29
C THR A 111 -2.18 -2.15 10.75
N ASP A 112 -1.22 -2.12 9.84
CA ASP A 112 0.18 -2.37 10.12
C ASP A 112 0.89 -1.03 10.36
N SER A 113 1.26 -0.78 11.61
CA SER A 113 2.04 0.40 12.03
C SER A 113 3.54 0.11 12.12
N THR A 114 3.98 -1.13 11.87
CA THR A 114 5.40 -1.51 12.01
C THR A 114 6.31 -0.90 10.95
N VAL A 115 5.73 -0.32 9.88
CA VAL A 115 6.43 0.43 8.84
C VAL A 115 7.08 1.72 9.38
N MET A 116 6.73 2.16 10.60
CA MET A 116 7.25 3.38 11.24
C MET A 116 8.67 3.27 11.81
N ARG A 117 9.34 2.11 11.75
CA ARG A 117 10.76 2.00 12.14
C ARG A 117 11.67 2.35 10.96
N MET A 118 11.67 3.62 10.54
CA MET A 118 12.88 4.21 9.97
C MET A 118 13.76 4.62 11.16
N VAL A 119 14.79 3.81 11.42
CA VAL A 119 15.85 4.12 12.38
C VAL A 119 16.59 5.37 11.87
N PRO A 120 16.91 6.34 12.75
CA PRO A 120 17.66 7.54 12.36
C PRO A 120 19.06 7.22 11.84
#